data_AF-A0A7N6ADH4-F1
#
_entry.id   AF-A0A7N6ADH4-F1
#
_cell.length_a   1.000
_cell.length_b   1.000
_cell.length_c   1.000
_cell.angle_alpha   90.00
_cell.angle_beta   90.00
_cell.angle_gamma   90.00
#
_symmetry.space_group_name_H-M   'P 1'
#
loop_
_entity.id
_entity.type
_entity.pdbx_description
1 polymer ?
#
loop_
_entity_poly.entity_id
_entity_poly.type
_entity_poly.pdbx_seq_one_letter_code
_entity_poly.pdbx_strand_id
1 'polypeptide(L)'
;MTGAETEDDIPLGERKTVTDFCYLLDKSKQLFNGLRDLPQYGHKQWQSYFGRTFDVYTKLWKFQQQHRQVLDSRYGLKRWQIGEVASKIGQLYYHYYLRTSETSYLNEAFSFYSAIRQRSYYFQVNKEDRPELVVKKLRYYARYIVVCLLLNKMDLVKVLVKELSEEIEDYTQRFNTEDQLEWNLVLQEVAAFVEADPVVVLNDNNSVVVTSNRLQEGSVPPLEQGMVVGQLALADALIIGNCNNQVKFSELTIDMFRMLQALEREPVNLATQTSKQGTLEPNEKPAKRENPHKYLLYKPTFSQLFTFLSASFKELPANSVLLVYLSATGVFPTGHSDYEGKKFDPFNV
;
A
#
# COMPACT_ATOMS: atom_id res chain seq x y z
N MET A 1 -23.13 42.84 -37.60
CA MET A 1 -21.92 42.13 -38.05
C MET A 1 -21.27 41.52 -36.82
N THR A 2 -21.61 40.26 -36.58
CA THR A 2 -21.08 39.40 -35.51
C THR A 2 -19.67 38.97 -35.91
N GLY A 3 -18.66 39.52 -35.24
CA GLY A 3 -17.28 39.05 -35.39
C GLY A 3 -17.20 37.64 -34.81
N ALA A 4 -16.98 36.66 -35.68
CA ALA A 4 -16.54 35.33 -35.29
C ALA A 4 -15.17 35.48 -34.61
N GLU A 5 -15.09 35.14 -33.32
CA GLU A 5 -13.80 34.91 -32.66
C GLU A 5 -13.14 33.73 -33.37
N THR A 6 -12.21 34.05 -34.26
CA THR A 6 -11.36 33.08 -34.95
C THR A 6 -10.50 32.35 -33.92
N GLU A 7 -10.47 31.01 -33.96
CA GLU A 7 -9.60 30.11 -33.17
C GLU A 7 -8.08 30.36 -33.32
N ASP A 8 -7.68 31.41 -34.05
CA ASP A 8 -6.31 31.68 -34.49
C ASP A 8 -5.52 32.67 -33.61
N ASP A 9 -6.09 33.19 -32.53
CA ASP A 9 -5.41 34.20 -31.67
C ASP A 9 -4.95 33.64 -30.31
N ILE A 10 -4.68 32.33 -30.23
CA ILE A 10 -4.07 31.73 -29.03
C ILE A 10 -2.56 32.01 -29.05
N PRO A 11 -2.00 32.72 -28.06
CA PRO A 11 -0.56 32.97 -28.00
C PRO A 11 0.22 31.66 -28.12
N LEU A 12 1.24 31.63 -29.00
CA LEU A 12 2.01 30.42 -29.31
C LEU A 12 2.56 29.71 -28.05
N GLY A 13 2.89 30.49 -27.01
CA GLY A 13 3.32 30.00 -25.70
C GLY A 13 2.23 29.29 -24.90
N GLU A 14 0.97 29.73 -24.97
CA GLU A 14 -0.16 29.05 -24.33
C GLU A 14 -0.47 27.73 -25.02
N ARG A 15 -0.48 27.72 -26.36
CA ARG A 15 -0.66 26.49 -27.15
C ARG A 15 0.43 25.47 -26.84
N LYS A 16 1.70 25.91 -26.74
CA LYS A 16 2.81 25.05 -26.33
C LYS A 16 2.62 24.48 -24.92
N THR A 17 2.18 25.31 -23.97
CA THR A 17 1.93 24.89 -22.57
C THR A 17 0.90 23.77 -22.50
N VAL A 18 -0.18 23.88 -23.28
CA VAL A 18 -1.21 22.83 -23.36
C VAL A 18 -0.65 21.55 -23.97
N THR A 19 0.10 21.63 -25.07
CA THR A 19 0.74 20.47 -25.71
C THR A 19 1.71 19.76 -24.76
N ASP A 20 2.56 20.51 -24.07
CA ASP A 20 3.54 19.97 -23.11
C ASP A 20 2.82 19.29 -21.92
N PHE A 21 1.70 19.86 -21.45
CA PHE A 21 0.88 19.25 -20.41
C PHE A 21 0.26 17.91 -20.88
N CYS A 22 -0.33 17.87 -22.07
CA CYS A 22 -0.89 16.64 -22.64
C CYS A 22 0.19 15.56 -22.79
N TYR A 23 1.37 15.93 -23.29
CA TYR A 23 2.51 15.01 -23.38
C TYR A 23 2.91 14.43 -22.02
N LEU A 24 3.04 15.28 -20.99
CA LEU A 24 3.35 14.82 -19.64
C LEU A 24 2.25 13.90 -19.09
N LEU A 25 0.98 14.23 -19.34
CA LEU A 25 -0.15 13.43 -18.89
C LEU A 25 -0.13 12.04 -19.52
N ASP A 26 0.03 11.93 -20.83
CA ASP A 26 0.01 10.64 -21.53
C ASP A 26 1.26 9.80 -21.23
N LYS A 27 2.43 10.44 -21.16
CA LYS A 27 3.66 9.78 -20.72
C LYS A 27 3.54 9.24 -19.29
N SER A 28 2.92 10.01 -18.38
CA SER A 28 2.71 9.57 -17.00
C SER A 28 1.81 8.34 -16.93
N LYS A 29 0.72 8.28 -17.72
CA LYS A 29 -0.19 7.13 -17.79
C LYS A 29 0.50 5.90 -18.36
N GLN A 30 1.28 6.07 -19.44
CA GLN A 30 2.03 4.96 -20.05
C GLN A 30 3.00 4.34 -19.05
N LEU A 31 3.80 5.17 -18.38
CA LEU A 31 4.73 4.71 -17.34
C LEU A 31 3.99 4.09 -16.15
N PHE A 32 2.89 4.69 -15.71
CA PHE A 32 2.10 4.13 -14.62
C PHE A 32 1.59 2.72 -14.92
N ASN A 33 1.10 2.49 -16.14
CA ASN A 33 0.58 1.19 -16.56
C ASN A 33 1.69 0.14 -16.60
N GLY A 34 2.86 0.49 -17.11
CA GLY A 34 3.99 -0.44 -17.16
C GLY A 34 4.57 -0.84 -15.81
N LEU A 35 4.22 -0.14 -14.70
CA LEU A 35 4.55 -0.60 -13.35
C LEU A 35 3.90 -1.94 -13.00
N ARG A 36 2.77 -2.28 -13.62
CA ARG A 36 2.04 -3.54 -13.38
C ARG A 36 2.78 -4.75 -13.94
N ASP A 37 3.54 -4.56 -15.01
CA ASP A 37 4.26 -5.61 -15.72
C ASP A 37 5.62 -5.92 -15.07
N LEU A 38 6.04 -5.09 -14.10
CA LEU A 38 7.30 -5.30 -13.40
C LEU A 38 7.18 -6.47 -12.42
N PRO A 39 8.20 -7.35 -12.35
CA PRO A 39 8.25 -8.39 -11.33
C PRO A 39 8.01 -7.83 -9.94
N GLN A 40 7.14 -8.50 -9.19
CA GLN A 40 6.89 -8.19 -7.78
C GLN A 40 8.00 -8.71 -6.85
N TYR A 41 8.79 -9.64 -7.35
CA TYR A 41 9.98 -10.20 -6.71
C TYR A 41 11.26 -9.53 -7.24
N GLY A 42 12.34 -9.58 -6.46
CA GLY A 42 13.65 -9.05 -6.82
C GLY A 42 13.85 -7.58 -6.45
N HIS A 43 14.93 -7.29 -5.73
CA HIS A 43 15.17 -6.01 -5.04
C HIS A 43 15.46 -4.82 -5.98
N LYS A 44 15.99 -5.05 -7.20
CA LYS A 44 16.60 -3.95 -8.00
C LYS A 44 15.97 -3.66 -9.36
N GLN A 45 15.22 -4.59 -9.95
CA GLN A 45 14.78 -4.45 -11.34
C GLN A 45 13.73 -3.33 -11.54
N TRP A 46 12.91 -3.09 -10.51
CA TRP A 46 11.80 -2.14 -10.58
C TRP A 46 12.23 -0.68 -10.32
N GLN A 47 13.33 -0.47 -9.59
CA GLN A 47 13.69 0.85 -9.03
C GLN A 47 13.90 1.93 -10.11
N SER A 48 14.63 1.62 -11.19
CA SER A 48 14.89 2.57 -12.28
C SER A 48 13.62 2.97 -13.04
N TYR A 49 12.75 2.00 -13.31
CA TYR A 49 11.47 2.27 -13.97
C TYR A 49 10.54 3.07 -13.05
N PHE A 50 10.49 2.73 -11.76
CA PHE A 50 9.73 3.46 -10.76
C PHE A 50 10.21 4.91 -10.63
N GLY A 51 11.52 5.13 -10.50
CA GLY A 51 12.12 6.46 -10.41
C GLY A 51 11.72 7.35 -11.60
N ARG A 52 11.84 6.82 -12.83
CA ARG A 52 11.38 7.54 -14.04
C ARG A 52 9.89 7.86 -14.00
N THR A 53 9.05 6.93 -13.53
CA THR A 53 7.61 7.15 -13.41
C THR A 53 7.31 8.26 -12.41
N PHE A 54 7.94 8.19 -11.24
CA PHE A 54 7.80 9.18 -10.17
C PHE A 54 8.26 10.57 -10.60
N ASP A 55 9.38 10.66 -11.31
CA ASP A 55 9.91 11.93 -11.85
C ASP A 55 8.93 12.59 -12.83
N VAL A 56 8.32 11.81 -13.73
CA VAL A 56 7.33 12.34 -14.68
C VAL A 56 6.09 12.83 -13.96
N TYR A 57 5.58 12.09 -12.97
CA TYR A 57 4.45 12.55 -12.16
C TYR A 57 4.78 13.80 -11.33
N THR A 58 5.99 13.89 -10.77
CA THR A 58 6.45 15.08 -10.04
C THR A 58 6.54 16.29 -10.95
N LYS A 59 7.07 16.11 -12.18
CA LYS A 59 7.10 17.15 -13.21
C LYS A 59 5.69 17.58 -13.60
N LEU A 60 4.79 16.64 -13.87
CA LEU A 60 3.39 16.90 -14.19
C LEU A 60 2.69 17.69 -13.08
N TRP A 61 2.89 17.28 -11.82
CA TRP A 61 2.31 17.94 -10.64
C TRP A 61 2.78 19.38 -10.49
N LYS A 62 4.08 19.65 -10.68
CA LYS A 62 4.62 21.02 -10.65
C LYS A 62 4.15 21.84 -11.84
N PHE A 63 4.14 21.25 -13.04
CA PHE A 63 3.74 21.91 -14.28
C PHE A 63 2.32 22.47 -14.17
N GLN A 64 1.37 21.66 -13.68
CA GLN A 64 -0.01 22.11 -13.53
C GLN A 64 -0.23 23.18 -12.45
N GLN A 65 0.67 23.29 -11.47
CA GLN A 65 0.64 24.38 -10.49
C GLN A 65 1.17 25.69 -11.11
N GLN A 66 2.29 25.61 -11.83
CA GLN A 66 2.96 26.76 -12.44
C GLN A 66 2.15 27.37 -13.57
N HIS A 67 1.48 26.54 -14.38
CA HIS A 67 0.75 26.96 -15.57
C HIS A 67 -0.77 26.97 -15.37
N ARG A 68 -1.23 27.05 -14.11
CA ARG A 68 -2.65 26.84 -13.76
C ARG A 68 -3.62 27.69 -14.58
N GLN A 69 -3.34 28.99 -14.71
CA GLN A 69 -4.23 29.93 -15.41
C GLN A 69 -4.45 29.52 -16.87
N VAL A 70 -3.38 29.15 -17.58
CA VAL A 70 -3.44 28.71 -18.99
C VAL A 70 -4.17 27.38 -19.11
N LEU A 71 -3.91 26.44 -18.20
CA LEU A 71 -4.58 25.14 -18.22
C LEU A 71 -6.08 25.25 -17.91
N ASP A 72 -6.47 26.16 -17.02
CA ASP A 72 -7.88 26.38 -16.70
C ASP A 72 -8.62 27.05 -17.89
N SER A 73 -8.01 28.05 -18.56
CA SER A 73 -8.67 28.81 -19.63
C SER A 73 -8.60 28.17 -21.01
N ARG A 74 -7.50 27.47 -21.35
CA ARG A 74 -7.27 26.91 -22.70
C ARG A 74 -7.44 25.41 -22.77
N TYR A 75 -6.93 24.67 -21.79
CA TYR A 75 -7.09 23.22 -21.73
C TYR A 75 -8.43 22.81 -21.11
N GLY A 76 -9.01 23.65 -20.26
CA GLY A 76 -10.24 23.34 -19.52
C GLY A 76 -9.99 22.39 -18.35
N LEU A 77 -8.83 22.52 -17.68
CA LEU A 77 -8.42 21.66 -16.57
C LEU A 77 -9.47 21.66 -15.46
N LYS A 78 -10.05 20.50 -15.17
CA LYS A 78 -11.05 20.33 -14.12
C LYS A 78 -10.39 19.96 -12.80
N ARG A 79 -11.05 20.32 -11.69
CA ARG A 79 -10.59 19.98 -10.33
C ARG A 79 -10.42 18.48 -10.12
N TRP A 80 -11.31 17.67 -10.69
CA TRP A 80 -11.25 16.22 -10.57
C TRP A 80 -10.03 15.64 -11.31
N GLN A 81 -9.58 16.24 -12.41
CA GLN A 81 -8.35 15.81 -13.11
C GLN A 81 -7.12 16.04 -12.25
N ILE A 82 -7.06 17.15 -11.51
CA ILE A 82 -5.99 17.40 -10.53
C ILE A 82 -6.07 16.36 -9.40
N GLY A 83 -7.28 16.04 -8.94
CA GLY A 83 -7.53 14.95 -8.00
C GLY A 83 -7.02 13.59 -8.49
N GLU A 84 -7.19 13.28 -9.78
CA GLU A 84 -6.65 12.06 -10.38
C GLU A 84 -5.13 12.01 -10.37
N VAL A 85 -4.46 13.12 -10.73
CA VAL A 85 -2.98 13.20 -10.66
C VAL A 85 -2.51 13.02 -9.22
N ALA A 86 -3.15 13.70 -8.25
CA ALA A 86 -2.84 13.55 -6.84
C ALA A 86 -3.05 12.11 -6.34
N SER A 87 -4.15 11.47 -6.75
CA SER A 87 -4.49 10.09 -6.39
C SER A 87 -3.46 9.10 -6.92
N LYS A 88 -2.95 9.35 -8.13
CA LYS A 88 -1.87 8.55 -8.73
C LYS A 88 -0.53 8.74 -8.03
N ILE A 89 -0.19 9.94 -7.61
CA ILE A 89 1.02 10.17 -6.82
C ILE A 89 0.92 9.46 -5.46
N GLY A 90 -0.23 9.56 -4.79
CA GLY A 90 -0.49 8.79 -3.56
C GLY A 90 -0.36 7.28 -3.80
N GLN A 91 -0.84 6.78 -4.94
CA GLN A 91 -0.69 5.38 -5.33
C GLN A 91 0.77 4.98 -5.55
N LEU A 92 1.60 5.85 -6.15
CA LEU A 92 3.03 5.61 -6.29
C LEU A 92 3.71 5.49 -4.93
N TYR A 93 3.44 6.42 -4.01
CA TYR A 93 3.98 6.35 -2.66
C TYR A 93 3.58 5.06 -1.93
N TYR A 94 2.31 4.65 -2.07
CA TYR A 94 1.83 3.39 -1.53
C TYR A 94 2.55 2.17 -2.15
N HIS A 95 2.71 2.15 -3.48
CA HIS A 95 3.45 1.07 -4.15
C HIS A 95 4.91 1.03 -3.70
N TYR A 96 5.55 2.19 -3.49
CA TYR A 96 6.93 2.25 -2.99
C TYR A 96 7.01 1.73 -1.56
N TYR A 97 6.04 2.06 -0.71
CA TYR A 97 5.90 1.47 0.63
C TYR A 97 5.80 -0.05 0.56
N LEU A 98 4.95 -0.62 -0.29
CA LEU A 98 4.85 -2.09 -0.43
C LEU A 98 6.18 -2.76 -0.83
N ARG A 99 7.05 -2.03 -1.54
CA ARG A 99 8.35 -2.51 -2.03
C ARG A 99 9.52 -2.23 -1.09
N THR A 100 9.33 -1.44 -0.04
CA THR A 100 10.42 -1.00 0.85
C THR A 100 10.11 -1.18 2.31
N SER A 101 8.82 -1.36 2.66
CA SER A 101 8.36 -1.41 4.04
C SER A 101 8.63 -0.14 4.86
N GLU A 102 8.94 0.97 4.19
CA GLU A 102 9.26 2.25 4.83
C GLU A 102 7.99 3.08 5.03
N THR A 103 7.59 3.25 6.29
CA THR A 103 6.33 3.89 6.69
C THR A 103 6.26 5.39 6.36
N SER A 104 7.39 6.05 6.09
CA SER A 104 7.41 7.43 5.61
C SER A 104 6.67 7.59 4.28
N TYR A 105 6.82 6.63 3.36
CA TYR A 105 6.11 6.69 2.08
C TYR A 105 4.62 6.41 2.23
N LEU A 106 4.24 5.58 3.21
CA LEU A 106 2.83 5.39 3.56
C LEU A 106 2.20 6.69 4.09
N ASN A 107 2.94 7.47 4.88
CA ASN A 107 2.51 8.79 5.35
C ASN A 107 2.41 9.83 4.20
N GLU A 108 3.28 9.76 3.20
CA GLU A 108 3.16 10.59 1.99
C GLU A 108 1.89 10.22 1.20
N ALA A 109 1.63 8.92 1.00
CA ALA A 109 0.38 8.45 0.37
C ALA A 109 -0.86 8.97 1.12
N PHE A 110 -0.85 8.89 2.45
CA PHE A 110 -1.88 9.45 3.31
C PHE A 110 -2.06 10.96 3.10
N SER A 111 -0.96 11.70 3.02
CA SER A 111 -0.99 13.16 2.85
C SER A 111 -1.65 13.56 1.53
N PHE A 112 -1.35 12.84 0.44
CA PHE A 112 -2.01 13.05 -0.85
C PHE A 112 -3.51 12.71 -0.81
N TYR A 113 -3.89 11.59 -0.21
CA TYR A 113 -5.31 11.23 -0.11
C TYR A 113 -6.09 12.17 0.79
N SER A 114 -5.55 12.54 1.95
CA SER A 114 -6.13 13.55 2.84
C SER A 114 -6.30 14.89 2.13
N ALA A 115 -5.30 15.32 1.36
CA ALA A 115 -5.35 16.54 0.56
C ALA A 115 -6.47 16.52 -0.50
N ILE A 116 -6.76 15.36 -1.09
CA ILE A 116 -7.85 15.21 -2.08
C ILE A 116 -9.21 15.43 -1.42
N ARG A 117 -9.43 14.83 -0.24
CA ARG A 117 -10.65 15.02 0.56
C ARG A 117 -10.81 16.47 1.00
N GLN A 118 -9.80 17.04 1.64
CA GLN A 118 -9.84 18.40 2.18
C GLN A 118 -10.10 19.48 1.13
N ARG A 119 -9.59 19.29 -0.09
CA ARG A 119 -9.80 20.23 -1.21
C ARG A 119 -11.00 19.88 -2.09
N SER A 120 -11.71 18.81 -1.76
CA SER A 120 -12.90 18.32 -2.47
C SER A 120 -12.70 18.24 -3.98
N TYR A 121 -11.57 17.67 -4.44
CA TYR A 121 -11.27 17.61 -5.88
C TYR A 121 -12.34 16.87 -6.68
N TYR A 122 -13.02 15.89 -6.06
CA TYR A 122 -14.08 15.11 -6.68
C TYR A 122 -15.50 15.68 -6.48
N PHE A 123 -15.67 16.88 -5.92
CA PHE A 123 -16.99 17.47 -5.67
C PHE A 123 -17.84 17.60 -6.95
N GLN A 124 -17.21 17.92 -8.08
CA GLN A 124 -17.89 18.11 -9.36
C GLN A 124 -18.10 16.80 -10.14
N VAL A 125 -17.54 15.68 -9.71
CA VAL A 125 -17.67 14.40 -10.45
C VAL A 125 -19.13 13.99 -10.57
N ASN A 126 -19.90 14.13 -9.49
CA ASN A 126 -21.33 13.80 -9.49
C ASN A 126 -22.13 14.78 -10.39
N LYS A 127 -21.54 15.85 -10.92
CA LYS A 127 -22.22 16.78 -11.85
C LYS A 127 -21.96 16.47 -13.33
N GLU A 128 -20.90 15.73 -13.63
CA GLU A 128 -20.46 15.41 -15.00
C GLU A 128 -21.28 14.25 -15.63
N ASP A 129 -22.13 13.59 -14.85
CA ASP A 129 -23.00 12.47 -15.26
C ASP A 129 -22.28 11.31 -15.97
N ARG A 130 -21.06 11.03 -15.52
CA ARG A 130 -20.15 10.04 -16.10
C ARG A 130 -19.82 8.94 -15.09
N PRO A 131 -20.32 7.71 -15.26
CA PRO A 131 -20.13 6.62 -14.29
C PRO A 131 -18.64 6.30 -14.08
N GLU A 132 -17.82 6.37 -15.13
CA GLU A 132 -16.38 6.11 -15.05
C GLU A 132 -15.63 7.09 -14.16
N LEU A 133 -16.11 8.33 -14.02
CA LEU A 133 -15.51 9.32 -13.11
C LEU A 133 -15.87 9.02 -11.65
N VAL A 134 -17.11 8.59 -11.41
CA VAL A 134 -17.56 8.17 -10.08
C VAL A 134 -16.78 6.94 -9.63
N VAL A 135 -16.60 5.94 -10.49
CA VAL A 135 -15.75 4.77 -10.23
C VAL A 135 -14.32 5.16 -9.83
N LYS A 136 -13.74 6.20 -10.44
CA LYS A 136 -12.41 6.69 -10.02
C LYS A 136 -12.43 7.29 -8.61
N LYS A 137 -13.50 8.00 -8.24
CA LYS A 137 -13.72 8.52 -6.87
C LYS A 137 -13.88 7.39 -5.86
N LEU A 138 -14.69 6.37 -6.17
CA LEU A 138 -14.87 5.18 -5.31
C LEU A 138 -13.54 4.43 -5.09
N ARG A 139 -12.77 4.21 -6.16
CA ARG A 139 -11.44 3.61 -6.08
C ARG A 139 -10.45 4.47 -5.27
N TYR A 140 -10.60 5.79 -5.28
CA TYR A 140 -9.80 6.67 -4.42
C TYR A 140 -10.12 6.43 -2.94
N TYR A 141 -11.40 6.39 -2.56
CA TYR A 141 -11.82 6.10 -1.18
C TYR A 141 -11.31 4.74 -0.70
N ALA A 142 -11.47 3.69 -1.50
CA ALA A 142 -10.98 2.36 -1.16
C ALA A 142 -9.47 2.36 -0.86
N ARG A 143 -8.65 3.04 -1.69
CA ARG A 143 -7.20 3.18 -1.43
C ARG A 143 -6.91 4.01 -0.19
N TYR A 144 -7.68 5.07 0.05
CA TYR A 144 -7.49 5.91 1.22
C TYR A 144 -7.78 5.16 2.52
N ILE A 145 -8.83 4.34 2.53
CA ILE A 145 -9.17 3.44 3.63
C ILE A 145 -8.02 2.47 3.90
N VAL A 146 -7.48 1.80 2.88
CA VAL A 146 -6.32 0.88 3.04
C VAL A 146 -5.14 1.59 3.71
N VAL A 147 -4.79 2.79 3.24
CA VAL A 147 -3.69 3.56 3.84
C VAL A 147 -3.98 3.94 5.30
N CYS A 148 -5.22 4.30 5.62
CA CYS A 148 -5.62 4.62 6.99
C CYS A 148 -5.58 3.40 7.91
N LEU A 149 -5.96 2.21 7.43
CA LEU A 149 -5.86 0.95 8.16
C LEU A 149 -4.39 0.65 8.51
N LEU A 150 -3.49 0.71 7.52
CA LEU A 150 -2.06 0.44 7.73
C LEU A 150 -1.40 1.43 8.70
N LEU A 151 -1.83 2.70 8.68
CA LEU A 151 -1.40 3.74 9.64
C LEU A 151 -2.14 3.71 10.98
N ASN A 152 -3.00 2.72 11.22
CA ASN A 152 -3.81 2.58 12.45
C ASN A 152 -4.66 3.84 12.79
N LYS A 153 -5.22 4.50 11.76
CA LYS A 153 -6.09 5.68 11.92
C LYS A 153 -7.57 5.28 11.91
N MET A 154 -7.97 4.44 12.88
CA MET A 154 -9.27 3.76 12.87
C MET A 154 -10.48 4.71 12.92
N ASP A 155 -10.40 5.83 13.63
CA ASP A 155 -11.51 6.81 13.65
C ASP A 155 -11.77 7.39 12.26
N LEU A 156 -10.70 7.67 11.52
CA LEU A 156 -10.80 8.15 10.15
C LEU A 156 -11.30 7.06 9.21
N VAL A 157 -10.90 5.79 9.42
CA VAL A 157 -11.43 4.66 8.66
C VAL A 157 -12.96 4.59 8.78
N LYS A 158 -13.50 4.70 9.99
CA LYS A 158 -14.97 4.69 10.22
C LYS A 158 -15.68 5.81 9.46
N VAL A 159 -15.11 7.01 9.47
CA VAL A 159 -15.64 8.15 8.70
C VAL A 159 -15.61 7.88 7.20
N LEU A 160 -14.47 7.39 6.68
CA LEU A 160 -14.30 7.14 5.24
C LEU A 160 -15.19 5.99 4.73
N VAL A 161 -15.44 4.96 5.55
CA VAL A 161 -16.36 3.86 5.19
C VAL A 161 -17.79 4.37 5.06
N LYS A 162 -18.22 5.26 5.97
CA LYS A 162 -19.53 5.90 5.88
C LYS A 162 -19.64 6.75 4.61
N GLU A 163 -18.64 7.60 4.35
CA GLU A 163 -18.59 8.41 3.13
C GLU A 163 -18.59 7.54 1.86
N LEU A 164 -17.83 6.44 1.83
CA LEU A 164 -17.83 5.51 0.70
C LEU A 164 -19.19 4.85 0.50
N SER A 165 -19.89 4.49 1.59
CA SER A 165 -21.23 3.91 1.53
C SER A 165 -22.23 4.87 0.89
N GLU A 166 -22.22 6.13 1.31
CA GLU A 166 -23.08 7.19 0.74
C GLU A 166 -22.79 7.39 -0.76
N GLU A 167 -21.52 7.38 -1.16
CA GLU A 167 -21.14 7.54 -2.58
C GLU A 167 -21.51 6.33 -3.45
N ILE A 168 -21.47 5.11 -2.90
CA ILE A 168 -21.91 3.89 -3.61
C ILE A 168 -23.44 3.90 -3.75
N GLU A 169 -24.16 4.29 -2.72
CA GLU A 169 -25.61 4.43 -2.78
C GLU A 169 -26.02 5.43 -3.88
N ASP A 170 -25.45 6.63 -3.88
CA ASP A 170 -25.68 7.65 -4.92
C ASP A 170 -25.33 7.12 -6.33
N TYR A 171 -24.20 6.42 -6.48
CA TYR A 171 -23.76 5.85 -7.75
C TYR A 171 -24.75 4.81 -8.28
N THR A 172 -25.18 3.88 -7.42
CA THR A 172 -26.06 2.77 -7.78
C THR A 172 -27.47 3.25 -8.12
N GLN A 173 -28.02 4.19 -7.34
CA GLN A 173 -29.31 4.80 -7.62
C GLN A 173 -29.32 5.56 -8.95
N ARG A 174 -28.21 6.21 -9.30
CA ARG A 174 -28.14 7.04 -10.50
C ARG A 174 -27.90 6.27 -11.78
N PHE A 175 -27.02 5.26 -11.76
CA PHE A 175 -26.56 4.60 -12.98
C PHE A 175 -27.08 3.16 -13.16
N ASN A 176 -27.69 2.56 -12.13
CA ASN A 176 -28.23 1.19 -12.16
C ASN A 176 -27.27 0.18 -12.83
N THR A 177 -26.05 0.09 -12.30
CA THR A 177 -24.93 -0.61 -12.94
C THR A 177 -24.77 -2.04 -12.44
N GLU A 178 -24.28 -2.93 -13.31
CA GLU A 178 -24.01 -4.34 -12.98
C GLU A 178 -22.91 -4.50 -11.92
N ASP A 179 -22.01 -3.51 -11.77
CA ASP A 179 -20.92 -3.51 -10.79
C ASP A 179 -21.36 -3.16 -9.36
N GLN A 180 -22.66 -2.90 -9.12
CA GLN A 180 -23.20 -2.66 -7.78
C GLN A 180 -22.87 -3.78 -6.80
N LEU A 181 -22.96 -5.04 -7.23
CA LEU A 181 -22.66 -6.19 -6.39
C LEU A 181 -21.20 -6.18 -5.94
N GLU A 182 -20.26 -5.82 -6.82
CA GLU A 182 -18.84 -5.71 -6.48
C GLU A 182 -18.57 -4.61 -5.45
N TRP A 183 -19.20 -3.44 -5.62
CA TRP A 183 -19.06 -2.33 -4.67
C TRP A 183 -19.68 -2.62 -3.31
N ASN A 184 -20.81 -3.32 -3.27
CA ASN A 184 -21.41 -3.79 -2.03
C ASN A 184 -20.53 -4.82 -1.32
N LEU A 185 -19.90 -5.75 -2.07
CA LEU A 185 -18.92 -6.67 -1.51
C LEU A 185 -17.72 -5.92 -0.92
N VAL A 186 -17.23 -4.88 -1.58
CA VAL A 186 -16.15 -4.02 -1.05
C VAL A 186 -16.54 -3.41 0.31
N LEU A 187 -17.76 -2.88 0.45
CA LEU A 187 -18.23 -2.33 1.74
C LEU A 187 -18.33 -3.40 2.83
N GLN A 188 -18.88 -4.57 2.49
CA GLN A 188 -18.99 -5.70 3.41
C GLN A 188 -17.61 -6.17 3.88
N GLU A 189 -16.65 -6.27 2.97
CA GLU A 189 -15.26 -6.63 3.28
C GLU A 189 -14.63 -5.62 4.25
N VAL A 190 -14.76 -4.31 4.01
CA VAL A 190 -14.21 -3.30 4.93
C VAL A 190 -14.88 -3.36 6.29
N ALA A 191 -16.21 -3.46 6.33
CA ALA A 191 -16.95 -3.51 7.58
C ALA A 191 -16.53 -4.72 8.43
N ALA A 192 -16.49 -5.91 7.82
CA ALA A 192 -16.03 -7.13 8.46
C ALA A 192 -14.58 -7.01 8.94
N PHE A 193 -13.71 -6.38 8.14
CA PHE A 193 -12.31 -6.16 8.50
C PHE A 193 -12.16 -5.26 9.73
N VAL A 194 -12.89 -4.14 9.77
CA VAL A 194 -12.88 -3.20 10.91
C VAL A 194 -13.45 -3.84 12.17
N GLU A 195 -14.45 -4.71 12.03
CA GLU A 195 -15.03 -5.46 13.15
C GLU A 195 -14.08 -6.54 13.68
N ALA A 196 -13.32 -7.21 12.79
CA ALA A 196 -12.41 -8.28 13.15
C ALA A 196 -11.03 -7.81 13.67
N ASP A 197 -10.63 -6.56 13.37
CA ASP A 197 -9.33 -6.02 13.76
C ASP A 197 -9.03 -6.02 15.26
N PRO A 198 -9.94 -5.54 16.16
CA PRO A 198 -9.66 -5.44 17.58
C PRO A 198 -9.14 -6.76 18.16
N VAL A 199 -7.84 -6.81 18.43
CA VAL A 199 -7.24 -7.91 19.19
C VAL A 199 -7.53 -7.61 20.66
N VAL A 200 -8.61 -8.21 21.17
CA VAL A 200 -8.87 -8.23 22.61
C VAL A 200 -8.03 -9.36 23.20
N VAL A 201 -6.83 -9.03 23.68
CA VAL A 201 -6.08 -9.97 24.53
C VAL A 201 -6.55 -9.74 25.97
N LEU A 202 -7.03 -10.81 26.61
CA LEU A 202 -7.23 -10.82 28.05
C LEU A 202 -5.87 -11.06 28.69
N ASN A 203 -5.41 -10.11 29.50
CA ASN A 203 -4.26 -10.37 30.37
C ASN A 203 -4.64 -11.37 31.47
N ASP A 204 -3.64 -11.88 32.21
CA ASP A 204 -3.83 -12.76 33.38
C ASP A 204 -4.83 -12.19 34.43
N ASN A 205 -5.03 -10.86 34.43
CA ASN A 205 -5.97 -10.15 35.29
C ASN A 205 -7.37 -9.95 34.67
N ASN A 206 -7.67 -10.62 33.55
CA ASN A 206 -8.91 -10.47 32.78
C ASN A 206 -9.18 -9.03 32.27
N SER A 207 -8.15 -8.18 32.24
CA SER A 207 -8.23 -6.83 31.68
C SER A 207 -7.99 -6.88 30.18
N VAL A 208 -8.83 -6.18 29.41
CA VAL A 208 -8.64 -6.02 27.97
C VAL A 208 -7.42 -5.14 27.72
N VAL A 209 -6.40 -5.71 27.07
CA VAL A 209 -5.27 -4.93 26.55
C VAL A 209 -5.31 -4.90 25.04
N VAL A 210 -5.30 -3.68 24.50
CA VAL A 210 -5.09 -3.44 23.07
C VAL A 210 -3.58 -3.41 22.86
N THR A 211 -3.02 -4.52 22.40
CA THR A 211 -1.60 -4.57 22.02
C THR A 211 -1.40 -3.78 20.74
N SER A 212 -0.54 -2.76 20.77
CA SER A 212 0.01 -2.19 19.54
C SER A 212 0.69 -3.32 18.79
N ASN A 213 0.28 -3.56 17.54
CA ASN A 213 0.87 -4.63 16.74
C ASN A 213 2.26 -4.25 16.20
N ARG A 214 2.86 -3.10 16.56
CA ARG A 214 4.17 -2.67 16.03
C ARG A 214 5.29 -2.83 17.08
N LEU A 215 6.51 -3.05 16.60
CA LEU A 215 7.67 -3.21 17.48
C LEU A 215 8.04 -1.86 18.14
N GLN A 216 7.97 -1.79 19.46
CA GLN A 216 8.43 -0.65 20.26
C GLN A 216 9.90 -0.81 20.62
N GLU A 217 10.65 0.29 20.70
CA GLU A 217 12.08 0.25 21.05
C GLU A 217 12.34 -0.35 22.45
N GLY A 218 11.39 -0.19 23.38
CA GLY A 218 11.49 -0.70 24.76
C GLY A 218 10.92 -2.10 24.99
N SER A 219 10.30 -2.73 23.99
CA SER A 219 9.62 -4.03 24.14
C SER A 219 10.45 -5.22 23.61
N VAL A 220 11.71 -4.99 23.25
CA VAL A 220 12.59 -6.05 22.74
C VAL A 220 13.15 -6.83 23.93
N PRO A 221 12.92 -8.15 24.04
CA PRO A 221 13.49 -8.95 25.12
C PRO A 221 15.02 -8.81 25.16
N PRO A 222 15.64 -8.72 26.34
CA PRO A 222 17.09 -8.74 26.44
C PRO A 222 17.63 -10.06 25.88
N LEU A 223 18.77 -9.99 25.19
CA LEU A 223 19.42 -11.18 24.64
C LEU A 223 19.90 -12.09 25.76
N GLU A 224 19.78 -13.40 25.55
CA GLU A 224 20.33 -14.39 26.48
C GLU A 224 21.87 -14.28 26.56
N GLN A 225 22.40 -14.56 27.75
CA GLN A 225 23.82 -14.43 28.05
C GLN A 225 24.63 -15.42 27.20
N GLY A 226 25.48 -14.90 26.30
CA GLY A 226 26.27 -15.69 25.35
C GLY A 226 25.87 -15.53 23.88
N MET A 227 24.75 -14.87 23.58
CA MET A 227 24.39 -14.52 22.20
C MET A 227 25.20 -13.31 21.71
N VAL A 228 25.84 -13.45 20.54
CA VAL A 228 26.56 -12.34 19.90
C VAL A 228 25.56 -11.42 19.19
N VAL A 229 25.46 -10.18 19.67
CA VAL A 229 24.60 -9.14 19.06
C VAL A 229 25.09 -8.82 17.65
N GLY A 230 24.18 -8.78 16.67
CA GLY A 230 24.46 -8.23 15.33
C GLY A 230 24.95 -9.21 14.27
N GLN A 231 24.90 -10.53 14.50
CA GLN A 231 25.26 -11.51 13.46
C GLN A 231 24.16 -11.74 12.41
N LEU A 232 22.89 -11.66 12.80
CA LEU A 232 21.75 -11.93 11.91
C LEU A 232 20.73 -10.80 12.00
N ALA A 233 20.30 -10.29 10.85
CA ALA A 233 19.22 -9.31 10.74
C ALA A 233 18.06 -9.88 9.91
N LEU A 234 16.82 -9.71 10.39
CA LEU A 234 15.66 -10.02 9.57
C LEU A 234 15.62 -9.03 8.40
N ALA A 235 15.86 -9.51 7.18
CA ALA A 235 15.94 -8.67 5.99
C ALA A 235 14.68 -8.77 5.13
N ASP A 236 14.13 -9.98 4.98
CA ASP A 236 12.96 -10.26 4.17
C ASP A 236 11.92 -11.07 4.95
N ALA A 237 10.65 -10.85 4.62
CA ALA A 237 9.53 -11.62 5.13
C ALA A 237 8.54 -11.95 4.00
N LEU A 238 8.21 -13.22 3.86
CA LEU A 238 7.20 -13.73 2.94
C LEU A 238 5.93 -14.05 3.74
N ILE A 239 4.88 -13.25 3.56
CA ILE A 239 3.62 -13.34 4.32
C ILE A 239 2.53 -13.84 3.37
N ILE A 240 2.04 -15.05 3.62
CA ILE A 240 1.13 -15.79 2.72
C ILE A 240 -0.20 -16.05 3.42
N GLY A 241 -1.28 -15.55 2.83
CA GLY A 241 -2.66 -15.84 3.24
C GLY A 241 -3.36 -16.71 2.21
N ASN A 242 -3.73 -17.94 2.58
CA ASN A 242 -4.39 -18.92 1.72
C ASN A 242 -5.49 -19.72 2.45
N CYS A 243 -5.99 -19.20 3.57
CA CYS A 243 -7.15 -19.78 4.25
C CYS A 243 -8.46 -19.43 3.53
N ASN A 244 -9.41 -20.36 3.52
CA ASN A 244 -10.77 -20.10 3.03
C ASN A 244 -11.58 -19.33 4.08
N ASN A 245 -12.52 -18.49 3.62
CA ASN A 245 -13.45 -17.72 4.46
C ASN A 245 -12.79 -16.81 5.49
N GLN A 246 -11.55 -16.38 5.24
CA GLN A 246 -10.88 -15.43 6.10
C GLN A 246 -11.33 -14.01 5.80
N VAL A 247 -11.60 -13.23 6.86
CA VAL A 247 -11.90 -11.80 6.74
C VAL A 247 -10.72 -11.11 6.05
N LYS A 248 -11.04 -10.37 4.99
CA LYS A 248 -10.08 -9.62 4.18
C LYS A 248 -10.68 -8.30 3.75
N PHE A 249 -9.80 -7.39 3.37
CA PHE A 249 -10.17 -6.23 2.58
C PHE A 249 -9.13 -6.00 1.50
N SER A 250 -9.57 -5.79 0.26
CA SER A 250 -8.72 -5.79 -0.93
C SER A 250 -8.05 -7.17 -1.09
N GLU A 251 -6.75 -7.26 -0.79
CA GLU A 251 -5.93 -8.48 -0.87
C GLU A 251 -5.22 -8.77 0.46
N LEU A 252 -5.63 -8.07 1.54
CA LEU A 252 -5.02 -8.20 2.85
C LEU A 252 -5.99 -8.92 3.78
N THR A 253 -5.64 -10.13 4.18
CA THR A 253 -6.35 -10.85 5.25
C THR A 253 -5.96 -10.31 6.62
N ILE A 254 -6.81 -10.52 7.62
CA ILE A 254 -6.62 -9.95 8.96
C ILE A 254 -5.30 -10.38 9.63
N ASP A 255 -4.86 -11.61 9.38
CA ASP A 255 -3.58 -12.14 9.86
C ASP A 255 -2.39 -11.56 9.11
N MET A 256 -2.47 -11.42 7.78
CA MET A 256 -1.44 -10.74 6.98
C MET A 256 -1.27 -9.30 7.46
N PHE A 257 -2.37 -8.60 7.75
CA PHE A 257 -2.33 -7.25 8.32
C PHE A 257 -1.62 -7.23 9.68
N ARG A 258 -1.97 -8.14 10.59
CA ARG A 258 -1.32 -8.22 11.91
C ARG A 258 0.17 -8.54 11.81
N MET A 259 0.54 -9.51 10.97
CA MET A 259 1.94 -9.87 10.72
C MET A 259 2.71 -8.71 10.08
N LEU A 260 2.10 -7.98 9.15
CA LEU A 260 2.69 -6.79 8.55
C LEU A 260 3.00 -5.72 9.60
N GLN A 261 2.05 -5.45 10.50
CA GLN A 261 2.27 -4.49 11.60
C GLN A 261 3.36 -5.00 12.56
N ALA A 262 3.36 -6.30 12.90
CA ALA A 262 4.31 -6.94 13.82
C ALA A 262 5.76 -6.87 13.37
N LEU A 263 5.97 -6.76 12.07
CA LEU A 263 7.29 -6.67 11.46
C LEU A 263 7.74 -5.23 11.21
N GLU A 264 6.89 -4.24 11.50
CA GLU A 264 7.23 -2.84 11.38
C GLU A 264 7.49 -2.21 12.74
N ARG A 265 8.53 -1.39 12.79
CA ARG A 265 8.77 -0.51 13.94
C ARG A 265 7.67 0.54 14.03
N GLU A 266 7.43 1.02 15.25
CA GLU A 266 6.61 2.23 15.39
C GLU A 266 7.27 3.39 14.63
N PRO A 267 6.50 4.12 13.79
CA PRO A 267 7.04 5.28 13.09
C PRO A 267 7.48 6.32 14.12
N VAL A 268 8.77 6.69 14.09
CA VAL A 268 9.30 7.75 14.96
C VAL A 268 8.61 9.06 14.56
N ASN A 269 7.80 9.62 15.46
CA ASN A 269 7.20 10.94 15.25
C ASN A 269 8.30 11.99 15.24
N LEU A 270 8.77 12.35 14.04
CA LEU A 270 9.79 13.40 13.81
C LEU A 270 9.42 14.74 14.47
N ALA A 271 8.12 15.00 14.71
CA ALA A 271 7.62 16.19 15.40
C ALA A 271 8.00 16.29 16.89
N THR A 272 8.36 15.18 17.55
CA THR A 272 8.73 15.18 18.99
C THR A 272 10.23 15.32 19.24
N GLN A 273 11.07 15.23 18.22
CA GLN A 273 12.51 15.44 18.36
C GLN A 273 12.92 16.91 18.38
N THR A 274 12.07 17.83 17.91
CA THR A 274 12.37 19.28 17.91
C THR A 274 12.21 19.94 19.27
N SER A 275 11.61 19.26 20.27
CA SER A 275 11.36 19.81 21.60
C SER A 275 12.33 19.36 22.71
N LYS A 276 13.37 18.58 22.39
CA LYS A 276 14.42 18.21 23.36
C LYS A 276 15.82 18.59 22.86
N GLN A 277 16.03 19.86 22.57
CA GLN A 277 17.38 20.44 22.59
C GLN A 277 17.69 20.88 24.02
N GLY A 278 18.26 19.96 24.79
CA GLY A 278 18.91 20.21 26.07
C GLY A 278 20.10 19.27 26.19
N THR A 279 21.28 19.79 25.84
CA THR A 279 22.64 19.33 26.20
C THR A 279 22.81 17.86 26.58
N LEU A 280 23.55 17.10 25.76
CA LEU A 280 24.70 16.23 26.14
C LEU A 280 25.17 15.34 24.95
N GLU A 281 26.49 15.35 24.73
CA GLU A 281 27.37 14.37 24.03
C GLU A 281 27.14 14.06 22.52
N PRO A 282 28.22 13.81 21.73
CA PRO A 282 28.14 13.40 20.33
C PRO A 282 27.75 11.91 20.26
N ASN A 283 26.50 11.61 20.63
CA ASN A 283 26.01 10.25 20.60
C ASN A 283 25.83 9.79 19.15
N GLU A 284 26.38 8.62 18.85
CA GLU A 284 26.33 7.95 17.56
C GLU A 284 24.91 8.05 16.98
N LYS A 285 24.78 8.49 15.72
CA LYS A 285 23.49 8.45 15.02
C LYS A 285 22.95 7.03 15.20
N PRO A 286 21.79 6.83 15.84
CA PRO A 286 21.24 5.50 15.99
C PRO A 286 21.14 4.92 14.59
N ALA A 287 21.86 3.81 14.36
CA ALA A 287 21.87 3.15 13.06
C ALA A 287 20.41 2.99 12.66
N LYS A 288 20.00 3.65 11.57
CA LYS A 288 18.62 3.68 11.11
C LYS A 288 18.28 2.23 10.77
N ARG A 289 17.70 1.51 11.72
CA ARG A 289 17.39 0.09 11.55
C ARG A 289 16.20 0.02 10.62
N GLU A 290 16.46 -0.36 9.37
CA GLU A 290 15.47 -0.49 8.31
C GLU A 290 14.43 -1.57 8.68
N ASN A 291 13.21 -1.39 8.22
CA ASN A 291 12.19 -2.44 8.35
C ASN A 291 12.54 -3.60 7.40
N PRO A 292 12.26 -4.86 7.77
CA PRO A 292 12.38 -5.95 6.84
C PRO A 292 11.47 -5.71 5.64
N HIS A 293 11.97 -6.02 4.46
CA HIS A 293 11.18 -6.00 3.25
C HIS A 293 10.12 -7.11 3.31
N LYS A 294 8.90 -6.84 2.82
CA LYS A 294 7.74 -7.71 2.99
C LYS A 294 7.12 -8.05 1.64
N TYR A 295 7.02 -9.33 1.34
CA TYR A 295 6.25 -9.86 0.23
C TYR A 295 4.90 -10.34 0.73
N LEU A 296 3.81 -9.77 0.19
CA LEU A 296 2.44 -10.14 0.53
C LEU A 296 1.86 -11.01 -0.58
N LEU A 297 1.50 -12.25 -0.26
CA LEU A 297 0.94 -13.19 -1.23
C LEU A 297 -0.43 -13.67 -0.77
N TYR A 298 -1.49 -13.18 -1.41
CA TYR A 298 -2.85 -13.66 -1.19
C TYR A 298 -3.19 -14.76 -2.20
N LYS A 299 -3.53 -15.94 -1.70
CA LYS A 299 -3.84 -17.16 -2.46
C LYS A 299 -2.86 -17.41 -3.62
N PRO A 300 -1.54 -17.43 -3.39
CA PRO A 300 -0.59 -17.64 -4.46
C PRO A 300 -0.73 -19.05 -5.02
N THR A 301 -0.55 -19.17 -6.33
CA THR A 301 -0.27 -20.47 -6.96
C THR A 301 1.06 -21.03 -6.45
N PHE A 302 1.24 -22.35 -6.55
CA PHE A 302 2.50 -23.01 -6.20
C PHE A 302 3.70 -22.38 -6.92
N SER A 303 3.58 -22.10 -8.22
CA SER A 303 4.64 -21.48 -9.02
C SER A 303 4.97 -20.07 -8.53
N GLN A 304 3.97 -19.27 -8.16
CA GLN A 304 4.20 -17.93 -7.59
C GLN A 304 4.96 -18.05 -6.26
N LEU A 305 4.49 -18.89 -5.34
CA LEU A 305 5.15 -19.11 -4.05
C LEU A 305 6.63 -19.49 -4.22
N PHE A 306 6.93 -20.47 -5.07
CA PHE A 306 8.29 -20.92 -5.34
C PHE A 306 9.16 -19.84 -5.98
N THR A 307 8.59 -19.02 -6.86
CA THR A 307 9.30 -17.91 -7.51
C THR A 307 9.75 -16.87 -6.48
N PHE A 308 8.85 -16.44 -5.59
CA PHE A 308 9.18 -15.47 -4.54
C PHE A 308 10.17 -16.04 -3.53
N LEU A 309 9.99 -17.29 -3.11
CA LEU A 309 10.92 -17.95 -2.18
C LEU A 309 12.33 -18.05 -2.79
N SER A 310 12.41 -18.49 -4.05
CA SER A 310 13.69 -18.64 -4.77
C SER A 310 14.38 -17.30 -4.99
N ALA A 311 13.64 -16.25 -5.37
CA ALA A 311 14.17 -14.90 -5.54
C ALA A 311 14.68 -14.32 -4.21
N SER A 312 13.87 -14.44 -3.15
CA SER A 312 14.24 -13.94 -1.81
C SER A 312 15.48 -14.64 -1.29
N PHE A 313 15.55 -15.97 -1.40
CA PHE A 313 16.70 -16.76 -0.95
C PHE A 313 17.98 -16.42 -1.73
N LYS A 314 17.87 -16.21 -3.05
CA LYS A 314 19.02 -15.85 -3.91
C LYS A 314 19.59 -14.47 -3.58
N GLU A 315 18.74 -13.54 -3.17
CA GLU A 315 19.13 -12.15 -2.89
C GLU A 315 19.40 -11.89 -1.40
N LEU A 316 19.17 -12.89 -0.54
CA LEU A 316 19.38 -12.80 0.91
C LEU A 316 20.87 -12.61 1.24
N PRO A 317 21.25 -11.55 1.98
CA PRO A 317 22.64 -11.38 2.43
C PRO A 317 23.10 -12.48 3.40
N ALA A 318 24.41 -12.70 3.50
CA ALA A 318 25.00 -13.78 4.32
C ALA A 318 24.64 -13.69 5.82
N ASN A 319 24.40 -12.48 6.33
CA ASN A 319 24.07 -12.18 7.72
C ASN A 319 22.59 -11.82 7.88
N SER A 320 21.73 -12.42 7.06
CA SER A 320 20.31 -12.08 7.02
C SER A 320 19.41 -13.30 7.13
N VAL A 321 18.20 -13.06 7.64
CA VAL A 321 17.17 -14.07 7.83
C VAL A 321 15.97 -13.73 6.94
N LEU A 322 15.39 -14.76 6.36
CA LEU A 322 14.09 -14.73 5.68
C LEU A 322 13.04 -15.33 6.62
N LEU A 323 12.02 -14.56 6.98
CA LEU A 323 10.83 -15.08 7.66
C LEU A 323 9.82 -15.59 6.63
N VAL A 324 9.24 -16.77 6.87
CA VAL A 324 8.10 -17.27 6.09
C VAL A 324 6.91 -17.46 7.01
N TYR A 325 5.85 -16.71 6.76
CA TYR A 325 4.55 -16.86 7.41
C TYR A 325 3.57 -17.45 6.39
N LEU A 326 2.97 -18.60 6.74
CA LEU A 326 1.99 -19.29 5.90
C LEU A 326 0.73 -19.58 6.71
N SER A 327 -0.37 -18.97 6.31
CA SER A 327 -1.72 -19.25 6.80
C SER A 327 -2.48 -20.01 5.72
N ALA A 328 -2.67 -21.33 5.91
CA ALA A 328 -3.33 -22.18 4.92
C ALA A 328 -3.95 -23.42 5.58
N THR A 329 -4.96 -24.01 4.92
CA THR A 329 -5.48 -25.33 5.30
C THR A 329 -4.45 -26.42 4.97
N GLY A 330 -4.02 -27.17 5.98
CA GLY A 330 -3.19 -28.35 5.81
C GLY A 330 -4.02 -29.64 5.70
N VAL A 331 -3.50 -30.62 4.96
CA VAL A 331 -4.02 -31.99 4.95
C VAL A 331 -2.88 -32.92 5.32
N PHE A 332 -3.08 -33.76 6.33
CA PHE A 332 -2.15 -34.84 6.63
C PHE A 332 -2.42 -36.00 5.67
N PRO A 333 -1.39 -36.54 4.99
CA PRO A 333 -1.56 -37.78 4.24
C PRO A 333 -2.04 -38.86 5.21
N THR A 334 -3.24 -39.39 5.00
CA THR A 334 -3.70 -40.59 5.69
C THR A 334 -2.77 -41.74 5.29
N GLY A 335 -2.08 -42.32 6.27
CA GLY A 335 -0.85 -43.09 6.06
C GLY A 335 -0.95 -44.32 5.15
N HIS A 336 0.16 -44.58 4.46
CA HIS A 336 0.74 -45.91 4.36
C HIS A 336 2.12 -45.86 5.02
N SER A 337 2.18 -46.17 6.31
CA SER A 337 3.43 -46.53 6.97
C SER A 337 3.68 -48.03 6.81
N ASP A 338 3.86 -48.49 5.56
CA ASP A 338 4.36 -49.84 5.26
C ASP A 338 5.81 -49.77 4.74
N TYR A 339 6.60 -48.85 5.28
CA TYR A 339 8.06 -49.02 5.29
C TYR A 339 8.43 -49.69 6.61
N GLU A 340 8.00 -50.94 6.80
CA GLU A 340 8.79 -51.88 7.57
C GLU A 340 10.15 -51.97 6.87
N GLY A 341 11.13 -51.29 7.46
CA GLY A 341 12.52 -51.55 7.14
C GLY A 341 12.78 -53.03 7.36
N LYS A 342 13.06 -53.76 6.27
CA LYS A 342 13.71 -55.06 6.37
C LYS A 342 14.97 -54.85 7.21
N LYS A 343 14.94 -55.28 8.47
CA LYS A 343 16.15 -55.47 9.26
C LYS A 343 17.02 -56.44 8.47
N PHE A 344 18.17 -55.95 8.03
CA PHE A 344 19.23 -56.80 7.51
C PHE A 344 19.69 -57.68 8.68
N ASP A 345 19.46 -58.99 8.58
CA ASP A 345 19.90 -59.96 9.57
C ASP A 345 21.25 -60.53 9.08
N PRO A 346 22.39 -60.20 9.71
CA PRO A 346 23.72 -60.56 9.18
C PRO A 346 24.10 -62.04 9.41
N PHE A 347 23.16 -62.92 9.75
CA PHE A 347 23.45 -64.33 10.09
C PHE A 347 22.63 -65.38 9.32
N ASN A 348 21.96 -65.04 8.21
CA ASN A 348 21.46 -66.06 7.28
C ASN A 348 22.42 -66.21 6.09
N VAL A 349 23.25 -67.26 6.18
CA VAL A 349 23.96 -67.89 5.05
C VAL A 349 23.04 -68.84 4.33
#